data_AF-A0ABD4EDL1-F1
#
_entry.id   AF-A0ABD4EDL1-F1
#
_cell.length_a   1.000
_cell.length_b   1.000
_cell.length_c   1.000
_cell.angle_alpha   90.00
_cell.angle_beta   90.00
_cell.angle_gamma   90.00
#
_symmetry.space_group_name_H-M   'P 1'
#
loop_
_entity.id
_entity.type
_entity.pdbx_description
1 polymer ?
#
loop_
_entity_poly.entity_id
_entity_poly.type
_entity_poly.pdbx_seq_one_letter_code
_entity_poly.pdbx_strand_id
1 'polypeptide(L)'
;NFTRNFEAYGLNDKDVFTHCSSLSFDASTFEIWMSLLNGCSLLVVPDPIIDIENWNFEELQLKPTISFLTTSLFYSMIDNESIQLFKDHRKIFIGGEKALAKHIKKAIK
;
A
#
# COMPACT_ATOMS: atom_id res chain seq x y z
N ASN A 1 8.45 -9.65 13.81
CA ASN A 1 7.33 -9.85 14.74
C ASN A 1 6.33 -8.71 14.49
N PHE A 2 5.08 -9.02 14.12
CA PHE A 2 4.08 -8.02 13.73
C PHE A 2 3.37 -7.30 14.90
N THR A 3 3.53 -7.78 16.14
CA THR A 3 2.75 -7.33 17.30
C THR A 3 3.28 -6.09 18.03
N ARG A 4 4.42 -5.52 17.61
CA ARG A 4 5.04 -4.33 18.23
C ARG A 4 5.60 -3.35 17.20
N ASN A 5 4.97 -3.30 16.04
CA ASN A 5 5.51 -2.60 14.87
C ASN A 5 5.03 -1.16 14.73
N PHE A 6 4.15 -0.70 15.64
CA PHE A 6 3.70 0.69 15.71
C PHE A 6 4.86 1.69 15.64
N GLU A 7 5.85 1.59 16.52
CA GLU A 7 6.97 2.54 16.56
C GLU A 7 7.93 2.33 15.39
N ALA A 8 8.27 1.07 15.09
CA ALA A 8 9.24 0.74 14.05
C ALA A 8 8.80 1.17 12.64
N TYR A 9 7.49 1.13 12.37
CA TYR A 9 6.92 1.51 11.07
C TYR A 9 6.07 2.80 11.15
N GLY A 10 6.08 3.49 12.29
CA GLY A 10 5.34 4.73 12.53
C GLY A 10 3.82 4.62 12.29
N LEU A 11 3.23 3.46 12.59
CA LEU A 11 1.79 3.23 12.45
C LEU A 11 1.01 3.94 13.57
N ASN A 12 -0.31 4.07 13.41
CA ASN A 12 -1.24 4.46 14.47
C ASN A 12 -2.62 3.80 14.24
N ASP A 13 -3.46 3.74 15.26
CA ASP A 13 -4.77 3.08 15.26
C ASP A 13 -5.78 3.67 14.26
N LYS A 14 -5.51 4.87 13.73
CA LYS A 14 -6.31 5.49 12.66
C LYS A 14 -5.83 5.12 11.26
N ASP A 15 -4.74 4.36 11.14
CA ASP A 15 -4.27 3.92 9.82
C ASP A 15 -5.25 2.90 9.21
N VAL A 16 -5.48 3.03 7.91
CA VAL A 16 -6.34 2.17 7.10
C VAL A 16 -5.46 1.47 6.08
N PHE A 17 -5.24 0.18 6.29
CA PHE A 17 -4.50 -0.67 5.37
C PHE A 17 -5.40 -1.16 4.25
N THR A 18 -4.88 -1.22 3.04
CA THR A 18 -5.54 -1.94 1.95
C THR A 18 -5.12 -3.41 1.94
N HIS A 19 -6.07 -4.32 1.74
CA HIS A 19 -5.81 -5.68 1.31
C HIS A 19 -6.03 -5.75 -0.20
N CYS A 20 -4.95 -5.57 -0.97
CA CYS A 20 -4.95 -5.57 -2.43
C CYS A 20 -4.21 -6.78 -3.02
N SER A 21 -3.42 -7.48 -2.21
CA SER A 21 -2.64 -8.61 -2.67
C SER A 21 -3.48 -9.88 -2.73
N SER A 22 -3.15 -10.77 -3.66
CA SER A 22 -3.69 -12.14 -3.64
C SER A 22 -3.39 -12.82 -2.31
N LEU A 23 -4.38 -13.52 -1.74
CA LEU A 23 -4.23 -14.32 -0.50
C LEU A 23 -3.14 -15.41 -0.62
N SER A 24 -2.81 -15.84 -1.84
CA SER A 24 -1.76 -16.83 -2.09
C SER A 24 -0.35 -16.24 -2.04
N PHE A 25 -0.21 -14.91 -1.96
CA PHE A 25 1.08 -14.22 -1.93
C PHE A 25 1.39 -13.71 -0.52
N ASP A 26 2.67 -13.64 -0.15
CA ASP A 26 3.11 -13.28 1.20
C ASP A 26 2.75 -11.84 1.61
N ALA A 27 2.64 -10.92 0.65
CA ALA A 27 2.17 -9.55 0.89
C ALA A 27 0.79 -9.51 1.57
N SER A 28 -0.11 -10.47 1.30
CA SER A 28 -1.40 -10.58 1.99
C SER A 28 -1.24 -10.76 3.50
N THR A 29 -0.22 -11.52 3.92
CA THR A 29 0.10 -11.73 5.35
C THR A 29 0.55 -10.43 5.98
N PHE A 30 1.35 -9.63 5.28
CA PHE A 30 1.70 -8.28 5.75
C PHE A 30 0.46 -7.41 5.89
N GLU A 31 -0.36 -7.27 4.84
CA GLU A 31 -1.55 -6.42 4.82
C GLU A 31 -2.52 -6.75 5.97
N ILE A 32 -2.84 -8.04 6.14
CA ILE A 32 -3.79 -8.50 7.15
C ILE A 32 -3.21 -8.34 8.55
N TRP A 33 -2.04 -8.91 8.82
CA TRP A 33 -1.55 -9.02 10.20
C TRP A 33 -0.88 -7.76 10.71
N MET A 34 -0.24 -6.96 9.84
CA MET A 34 0.24 -5.63 10.28
C MET A 34 -0.91 -4.71 10.65
N SER A 35 -2.01 -4.78 9.92
CA SER A 35 -3.19 -3.98 10.23
C SER A 35 -3.80 -4.43 11.57
N LEU A 36 -4.28 -5.68 11.62
CA LEU A 36 -5.12 -6.15 12.71
C LEU A 36 -4.37 -6.27 14.05
N LEU A 37 -3.08 -6.64 14.04
CA LEU A 37 -2.29 -6.75 15.27
C LEU A 37 -1.81 -5.39 15.80
N ASN A 38 -1.95 -4.32 15.01
CA ASN A 38 -1.62 -2.95 15.41
C ASN A 38 -2.89 -2.08 15.40
N GLY A 39 -4.08 -2.62 15.72
CA GLY A 39 -5.30 -1.82 15.93
C GLY A 39 -5.76 -0.95 14.76
N CYS A 40 -5.19 -1.13 13.57
CA CYS A 40 -5.56 -0.43 12.35
C CYS A 40 -6.83 -1.03 11.74
N SER A 41 -7.39 -0.35 10.75
CA SER A 41 -8.47 -0.90 9.92
C SER A 41 -7.92 -1.60 8.68
N LEU A 42 -8.64 -2.62 8.20
CA LEU A 42 -8.33 -3.32 6.95
C LEU A 42 -9.45 -3.10 5.92
N LEU A 43 -9.15 -2.36 4.87
CA LEU A 43 -10.01 -2.17 3.70
C LEU A 43 -9.79 -3.34 2.73
N VAL A 44 -10.79 -4.21 2.61
CA VAL A 44 -10.75 -5.37 1.72
C VAL A 44 -11.22 -4.96 0.33
N VAL A 45 -10.34 -5.08 -0.67
CA VAL A 45 -10.69 -4.91 -2.07
C VAL A 45 -11.15 -6.26 -2.62
N PRO A 46 -12.30 -6.36 -3.31
CA PRO A 46 -12.84 -7.64 -3.77
C PRO A 46 -11.90 -8.42 -4.70
N ASP A 47 -11.17 -7.69 -5.54
CA ASP A 47 -10.23 -8.22 -6.51
C ASP A 47 -8.82 -7.67 -6.25
N PRO A 48 -7.77 -8.46 -6.46
CA PRO A 48 -6.40 -7.97 -6.30
C PRO A 48 -6.10 -6.81 -7.25
N ILE A 49 -5.47 -5.76 -6.74
CA ILE A 49 -5.04 -4.64 -7.57
C ILE A 49 -3.68 -5.00 -8.19
N ILE A 50 -3.69 -5.26 -9.50
CA ILE A 50 -2.51 -5.64 -10.28
C ILE A 50 -2.07 -4.58 -11.31
N ASP A 51 -2.91 -3.57 -11.52
CA ASP A 51 -2.68 -2.46 -12.43
C ASP A 51 -3.26 -1.16 -11.85
N ILE A 52 -3.08 -0.07 -12.59
CA ILE A 52 -3.51 1.26 -12.17
C ILE A 52 -5.01 1.50 -12.32
N GLU A 53 -5.67 0.79 -13.24
CA GLU A 53 -7.09 0.99 -13.55
C GLU A 53 -7.97 0.57 -12.37
N ASN A 54 -7.52 -0.40 -11.59
CA ASN A 54 -8.20 -0.86 -10.39
C ASN A 54 -7.91 0.02 -9.14
N TRP A 55 -7.09 1.07 -9.26
CA TRP A 55 -6.80 2.01 -8.16
C TRP A 55 -7.81 3.16 -8.12
N ASN A 56 -9.05 2.85 -7.75
CA ASN A 56 -10.20 3.78 -7.82
C ASN A 56 -10.70 4.27 -6.44
N PHE A 57 -9.83 4.28 -5.42
CA PHE A 57 -10.21 4.64 -4.04
C PHE A 57 -10.88 6.02 -3.94
N GLU A 58 -10.40 7.01 -4.70
CA GLU A 58 -10.98 8.34 -4.73
C GLU A 58 -12.44 8.33 -5.23
N GLU A 59 -12.70 7.61 -6.33
CA GLU A 59 -14.03 7.48 -6.92
C GLU A 59 -15.01 6.79 -5.95
N LEU A 60 -14.50 5.81 -5.21
CA LEU A 60 -15.24 5.07 -4.19
C LEU A 60 -15.33 5.80 -2.84
N GLN A 61 -14.76 7.00 -2.73
CA GLN A 61 -14.69 7.78 -1.48
C GLN A 61 -14.00 7.04 -0.32
N LEU A 62 -13.12 6.09 -0.65
CA LEU A 62 -12.31 5.33 0.28
C LEU A 62 -11.00 6.08 0.53
N LYS A 63 -10.53 6.09 1.78
CA LYS A 63 -9.33 6.82 2.19
C LYS A 63 -8.30 5.90 2.86
N PRO A 64 -7.72 4.95 2.11
CA PRO A 64 -6.62 4.16 2.65
C PRO A 64 -5.43 5.05 2.97
N THR A 65 -4.77 4.78 4.10
CA THR A 65 -3.57 5.52 4.50
C THR A 65 -2.30 4.72 4.26
N ILE A 66 -2.41 3.39 4.14
CA ILE A 66 -1.29 2.47 3.96
C ILE A 66 -1.63 1.40 2.93
N SER A 67 -0.72 1.20 1.98
CA SER A 67 -0.82 0.11 1.00
C SER A 67 0.54 -0.55 0.77
N PHE A 68 0.51 -1.82 0.38
CA PHE A 68 1.66 -2.52 -0.17
C PHE A 68 1.48 -2.66 -1.68
N LEU A 69 2.53 -2.39 -2.44
CA LEU A 69 2.57 -2.57 -3.89
C LEU A 69 3.76 -3.45 -4.27
N THR A 70 3.61 -4.21 -5.35
CA THR A 70 4.82 -4.70 -6.02
C THR A 70 5.62 -3.51 -6.55
N THR A 71 6.94 -3.66 -6.58
CA THR A 71 7.82 -2.59 -7.06
C THR A 71 7.53 -2.24 -8.52
N SER A 72 7.17 -3.25 -9.34
CA SER A 72 6.72 -3.09 -10.72
C SER A 72 5.43 -2.25 -10.84
N LEU A 73 4.41 -2.52 -10.02
CA LEU A 73 3.17 -1.75 -10.02
C LEU A 73 3.41 -0.31 -9.58
N PHE A 74 4.22 -0.12 -8.54
CA PHE A 74 4.64 1.21 -8.12
C PHE A 74 5.35 1.97 -9.25
N TYR A 75 6.29 1.35 -9.96
CA TYR A 75 6.95 2.01 -11.10
C TYR A 75 5.97 2.36 -12.21
N SER A 76 5.04 1.47 -12.54
CA SER A 76 3.99 1.74 -13.52
C SER A 76 3.21 3.00 -13.14
N MET A 77 2.83 3.15 -11.87
CA MET A 77 2.11 4.35 -11.40
C MET A 77 2.96 5.63 -11.48
N ILE A 78 4.26 5.54 -11.15
CA ILE A 78 5.18 6.69 -11.26
C ILE A 78 5.44 7.08 -12.72
N ASP A 79 5.57 6.11 -13.62
CA ASP A 79 5.85 6.35 -15.03
C ASP A 79 4.62 6.88 -15.79
N ASN A 80 3.42 6.51 -15.37
CA ASN A 80 2.14 7.07 -15.85
C ASN A 80 1.72 8.36 -15.14
N GLU A 81 2.63 9.06 -14.45
CA GLU A 81 2.36 10.34 -13.77
C GLU A 81 1.11 10.31 -12.87
N SER A 82 0.94 9.21 -12.14
CA SER A 82 -0.27 8.92 -11.37
C SER A 82 -0.04 8.95 -9.85
N ILE A 83 0.99 9.67 -9.40
CA ILE A 83 1.34 9.81 -7.98
C ILE A 83 0.20 10.44 -7.15
N GLN A 84 -0.62 11.30 -7.76
CA GLN A 84 -1.80 11.92 -7.15
C GLN A 84 -2.81 10.90 -6.64
N LEU A 85 -2.81 9.68 -7.17
CA LEU A 85 -3.67 8.59 -6.69
C LEU A 85 -3.32 8.15 -5.27
N PHE A 86 -2.15 8.53 -4.74
CA PHE A 86 -1.72 8.28 -3.37
C PHE A 86 -2.00 9.45 -2.41
N LYS A 87 -2.85 10.41 -2.77
CA LYS A 87 -3.07 11.64 -1.97
C LYS A 87 -3.51 11.41 -0.52
N ASP A 88 -4.24 10.32 -0.25
CA ASP A 88 -4.71 9.96 1.10
C ASP A 88 -3.71 9.05 1.83
N HIS A 89 -2.67 8.56 1.15
CA HIS A 89 -1.66 7.66 1.71
C HIS A 89 -0.62 8.42 2.52
N ARG A 90 -0.43 7.96 3.75
CA ARG A 90 0.71 8.34 4.59
C ARG A 90 1.95 7.52 4.24
N LYS A 91 1.76 6.25 3.85
CA LYS A 91 2.85 5.33 3.53
C LYS A 91 2.47 4.38 2.39
N ILE A 92 3.42 4.17 1.48
CA ILE A 92 3.38 3.11 0.49
C ILE A 92 4.58 2.20 0.75
N PHE A 93 4.30 0.94 1.02
CA PHE A 93 5.32 -0.11 1.05
C PHE A 93 5.48 -0.67 -0.36
N ILE A 94 6.71 -0.91 -0.78
CA ILE A 94 7.01 -1.57 -2.04
C ILE A 94 7.86 -2.81 -1.80
N GLY A 95 7.63 -3.86 -2.57
CA GLY A 95 8.42 -5.09 -2.47
C GLY A 95 8.30 -6.00 -3.68
N GLY A 96 8.73 -7.25 -3.51
CA GLY A 96 8.76 -8.26 -4.58
C GLY A 96 10.05 -8.27 -5.42
N GLU A 97 10.77 -7.15 -5.49
CA GLU A 97 12.03 -7.02 -6.24
C GLU A 97 12.83 -5.79 -5.77
N LYS A 98 14.02 -5.57 -6.36
CA LYS A 98 14.93 -4.50 -5.94
C LYS A 98 14.40 -3.11 -6.34
N ALA A 99 14.18 -2.27 -5.34
CA ALA A 99 13.87 -0.86 -5.55
C ALA A 99 15.05 -0.08 -6.17
N LEU A 100 14.76 0.77 -7.15
CA LEU A 100 15.69 1.63 -7.87
C LEU A 100 15.53 3.06 -7.38
N ALA A 101 16.63 3.67 -6.95
CA ALA A 101 16.64 5.02 -6.41
C ALA A 101 16.03 6.08 -7.34
N LYS A 102 16.08 5.88 -8.67
CA LYS A 102 15.51 6.81 -9.66
C LYS A 102 13.99 6.98 -9.51
N HIS A 103 13.25 5.89 -9.31
CA HIS A 103 11.78 5.95 -9.19
C HIS A 103 11.37 6.49 -7.82
N ILE A 104 12.09 6.11 -6.76
CA ILE A 104 11.87 6.68 -5.42
C ILE A 104 12.05 8.20 -5.43
N LYS A 105 13.11 8.70 -6.07
CA LYS A 105 13.33 10.15 -6.19
C LYS A 105 12.26 10.87 -7.01
N LYS A 106 11.68 10.21 -8.02
CA LYS A 106 10.57 10.76 -8.81
C LYS A 106 9.27 10.81 -8.01
N ALA A 107 9.05 9.86 -7.11
CA ALA A 107 7.85 9.79 -6.27
C ALA A 107 7.80 10.77 -5.10
N ILE A 108 8.96 11.28 -4.65
CA ILE A 108 9.07 12.21 -3.49
C ILE A 108 9.11 13.68 -3.95
N LYS A 109 9.22 13.94 -5.25
CA LYS A 109 9.17 15.29 -5.82
C LYS A 109 7.73 15.77 -5.94
#